data_AF-A0A933V872-F1
#
_entry.id   AF-A0A933V872-F1
#
_cell.length_a   1.000
_cell.length_b   1.000
_cell.length_c   1.000
_cell.angle_alpha   90.00
_cell.angle_beta   90.00
_cell.angle_gamma   90.00
#
_symmetry.space_group_name_H-M   'P 1'
#
loop_
_entity.id
_entity.type
_entity.pdbx_description
1 polymer ?
#
loop_
_entity_poly.entity_id
_entity_poly.type
_entity_poly.pdbx_seq_one_letter_code
_entity_poly.pdbx_strand_id
1 'polypeptide(L)'
;MNCVLKEGLQPRVVGLNVRDNKFIVCKTQLGTIKELKDFLETVKSENNSDKQVSTLDGFGRTLDYLRVSVTDRCNLRCVYCMPPSGVPYKPRDAILHSEEIARMIEAAAGIGFRTIRLTGGEPLVRKNIVGLVRRLAAISGIAELTMTTNGTLLSSYANDLADAGLKRVNISLDSLRADRFRRITRQGNLESVWQGIKAAEAAGLTPLKINMVVIRRFNDDEVIDFARLTLDHPWHVRFIEVMPVAGAMDWGPNMPDIDNRLLTAAEIQNRLQELGELLPEDGPSGHGPAHYMRLPNAQGTIGFINAMSQHFCGACNRMRLTADGYLRPCLFSDQGVNCKSALADGASIGELQSLIRQAGRIKPQQRSLLNDPVNGLAMSTIGG
;
A
#
# COMPACT_ATOMS: atom_id res chain seq x y z
N MET A 1 -19.92 16.97 19.37
CA MET A 1 -20.79 18.15 19.47
C MET A 1 -20.08 19.30 18.78
N ASN A 2 -20.64 19.80 17.68
CA ASN A 2 -20.54 21.18 17.16
C ASN A 2 -21.28 21.16 15.82
N CYS A 3 -22.46 21.77 15.79
CA CYS A 3 -23.31 21.91 14.60
C CYS A 3 -22.89 23.22 13.92
N VAL A 4 -22.38 23.17 12.69
CA VAL A 4 -22.03 24.39 11.93
C VAL A 4 -23.32 24.91 11.29
N LEU A 5 -23.87 26.00 11.85
CA LEU A 5 -25.01 26.70 11.28
C LEU A 5 -24.52 27.66 10.19
N LYS A 6 -25.10 27.57 8.99
CA LYS A 6 -24.85 28.51 7.88
C LYS A 6 -25.61 29.83 8.18
N GLU A 7 -24.93 30.96 8.09
CA GLU A 7 -25.57 32.28 8.30
C GLU A 7 -26.68 32.53 7.26
N GLY A 8 -27.86 32.95 7.74
CA GLY A 8 -29.03 33.28 6.93
C GLY A 8 -30.30 32.46 7.22
N LEU A 9 -30.21 31.39 8.02
CA LEU A 9 -31.38 30.62 8.48
C LEU A 9 -31.76 31.03 9.91
N GLN A 10 -32.88 31.74 10.05
CA GLN A 10 -33.54 32.01 11.35
C GLN A 10 -33.79 30.70 12.13
N PRO A 11 -33.84 30.71 13.48
CA PRO A 11 -33.52 29.57 14.33
C PRO A 11 -34.53 28.43 14.17
N ARG A 12 -34.21 27.49 13.29
CA ARG A 12 -34.88 26.20 13.12
C ARG A 12 -33.81 25.12 13.11
N VAL A 13 -33.19 24.91 14.27
CA VAL A 13 -32.06 23.99 14.43
C VAL A 13 -32.53 22.55 14.19
N VAL A 14 -31.99 21.93 13.14
CA VAL A 14 -32.15 20.51 12.82
C VAL A 14 -30.98 19.75 13.44
N GLY A 15 -31.25 18.96 14.48
CA GLY A 15 -30.29 17.99 15.00
C GLY A 15 -30.45 16.65 14.28
N LEU A 16 -29.47 16.26 13.47
CA LEU A 16 -29.38 14.90 12.89
C LEU A 16 -28.53 14.04 13.82
N ASN A 17 -29.14 13.03 14.46
CA ASN A 17 -28.41 12.00 15.19
C ASN A 17 -28.50 10.68 14.41
N VAL A 18 -27.34 10.13 14.03
CA VAL A 18 -27.23 8.86 13.31
C VAL A 18 -26.81 7.78 14.31
N ARG A 19 -27.76 6.96 14.73
CA ARG A 19 -27.52 5.66 15.37
C ARG A 19 -28.43 4.62 14.68
N ASP A 20 -27.87 3.44 14.41
CA ASP A 20 -28.60 2.26 13.94
C ASP A 20 -29.46 2.44 12.69
N ASN A 21 -28.98 3.18 11.69
CA ASN A 21 -29.68 3.41 10.41
C ASN A 21 -31.10 3.99 10.56
N LYS A 22 -31.42 4.61 11.70
CA LYS A 22 -32.72 5.23 11.98
C LYS A 22 -32.54 6.73 12.19
N PHE A 23 -33.30 7.53 11.44
CA PHE A 23 -33.39 8.97 11.66
C PHE A 23 -34.36 9.23 12.81
N ILE A 24 -33.87 9.77 13.92
CA ILE A 24 -34.73 10.20 15.03
C ILE A 24 -35.02 11.70 14.85
N VAL A 25 -36.25 12.02 14.47
CA VAL A 25 -36.75 13.40 14.40
C VAL A 25 -37.22 13.81 15.79
N CYS A 26 -36.39 14.53 16.54
CA CYS A 26 -36.81 15.11 17.81
C CYS A 26 -37.61 16.40 17.55
N LYS A 27 -38.93 16.23 17.40
CA LYS A 27 -40.03 17.19 17.58
C LYS A 27 -39.79 18.62 17.08
N THR A 28 -40.41 18.96 15.94
CA THR A 28 -40.95 20.30 15.68
C THR A 28 -42.19 20.18 14.81
N GLN A 29 -43.07 21.19 14.89
CA GLN A 29 -44.23 21.38 14.01
C GLN A 29 -43.77 21.49 12.55
N LEU A 30 -43.54 20.35 11.91
CA LEU A 30 -43.41 20.28 10.47
C LEU A 30 -44.81 20.11 9.89
N GLY A 31 -45.09 20.89 8.86
CA GLY A 31 -46.27 20.73 8.04
C GLY A 31 -46.30 19.35 7.40
N THR A 32 -47.39 19.11 6.67
CA THR A 32 -47.84 17.80 6.16
C THR A 32 -46.72 16.87 5.68
N ILE A 33 -46.93 15.55 5.79
CA ILE A 33 -46.01 14.45 5.35
C ILE A 33 -45.35 14.70 3.99
N LYS A 34 -45.99 15.46 3.11
CA LYS A 34 -45.48 15.91 1.81
C LYS A 34 -44.19 16.74 1.94
N GLU A 35 -44.13 17.71 2.84
CA GLU A 35 -42.95 18.57 3.04
C GLU A 35 -41.72 17.77 3.51
N LEU A 36 -41.95 16.73 4.32
CA LEU A 36 -40.89 15.82 4.75
C LEU A 36 -40.36 14.95 3.60
N LYS A 37 -41.25 14.49 2.71
CA LYS A 37 -40.87 13.72 1.52
C LYS A 37 -40.10 14.58 0.53
N ASP A 38 -40.57 15.80 0.27
CA ASP A 38 -39.92 16.73 -0.65
C ASP A 38 -38.52 17.13 -0.13
N PHE A 39 -38.38 17.34 1.18
CA PHE A 39 -37.07 17.56 1.82
C PHE A 39 -36.15 16.34 1.68
N LEU A 40 -36.66 15.13 1.92
CA LEU A 40 -35.88 13.90 1.75
C LEU A 40 -35.49 13.63 0.29
N GLU A 41 -36.34 13.97 -0.67
CA GLU A 41 -36.03 13.88 -2.11
C GLU A 41 -35.00 14.93 -2.53
N THR A 42 -35.05 16.14 -1.98
CA THR A 42 -34.05 17.20 -2.20
C THR A 42 -32.68 16.81 -1.62
N VAL A 43 -32.64 16.25 -0.40
CA VAL A 43 -31.41 15.72 0.19
C VAL A 43 -30.88 14.51 -0.61
N LYS A 44 -31.75 13.70 -1.21
CA LYS A 44 -31.34 12.59 -2.09
C LYS A 44 -30.82 13.09 -3.44
N SER A 45 -31.41 14.12 -4.04
CA SER A 45 -31.00 14.68 -5.33
C SER A 45 -29.71 15.49 -5.22
N GLU A 46 -29.50 16.25 -4.14
CA GLU A 46 -28.26 16.97 -3.85
C GLU A 46 -27.09 16.03 -3.49
N ASN A 47 -27.36 14.84 -2.95
CA ASN A 47 -26.33 13.81 -2.77
C ASN A 47 -25.97 13.06 -4.06
N ASN A 48 -26.71 13.28 -5.16
CA ASN A 48 -26.57 12.54 -6.42
C ASN A 48 -25.89 13.34 -7.55
N SER A 49 -25.50 14.58 -7.30
CA SER A 49 -24.63 15.36 -8.19
C SER A 49 -23.23 15.45 -7.58
N ASP A 50 -22.26 14.79 -8.23
CA ASP A 50 -20.81 14.81 -7.95
C ASP A 50 -20.27 14.26 -6.62
N LYS A 51 -21.02 13.44 -5.88
CA LYS A 51 -20.41 12.59 -4.84
C LYS A 51 -19.74 11.38 -5.47
N GLN A 52 -18.44 11.52 -5.70
CA GLN A 52 -17.52 10.42 -5.97
C GLN A 52 -17.82 9.24 -5.01
N VAL A 53 -18.33 8.13 -5.55
CA VAL A 53 -18.78 6.99 -4.75
C VAL A 53 -17.57 6.33 -4.10
N SER A 54 -17.19 6.75 -2.90
CA SER A 54 -16.07 6.18 -2.16
C SER A 54 -16.46 4.83 -1.56
N THR A 55 -15.61 3.82 -1.74
CA THR A 55 -15.78 2.54 -1.03
C THR A 55 -15.38 2.71 0.43
N LEU A 56 -16.34 2.53 1.34
CA LEU A 56 -16.09 2.48 2.78
C LEU A 56 -15.99 1.03 3.24
N ASP A 57 -15.17 0.81 4.26
CA ASP A 57 -15.16 -0.45 4.98
C ASP A 57 -16.22 -0.50 6.10
N GLY A 58 -16.25 -1.59 6.87
CA GLY A 58 -17.19 -1.76 7.98
C GLY A 58 -17.01 -0.80 9.17
N PHE A 59 -15.94 0.01 9.17
CA PHE A 59 -15.59 0.93 10.25
C PHE A 59 -15.56 2.41 9.79
N GLY A 60 -16.05 2.69 8.58
CA GLY A 60 -16.11 4.05 8.02
C GLY A 60 -14.80 4.56 7.44
N ARG A 61 -13.79 3.72 7.24
CA ARG A 61 -12.54 4.09 6.56
C ARG A 61 -12.77 4.11 5.06
N THR A 62 -12.33 5.18 4.40
CA THR A 62 -12.29 5.25 2.93
C THR A 62 -11.21 4.32 2.39
N LEU A 63 -11.58 3.47 1.43
CA LEU A 63 -10.69 2.59 0.69
C LEU A 63 -10.50 3.16 -0.72
N ASP A 64 -9.29 3.66 -0.99
CA ASP A 64 -8.95 4.31 -2.26
C ASP A 64 -7.61 3.81 -2.85
N TYR A 65 -6.98 2.84 -2.19
CA TYR A 65 -5.65 2.34 -2.54
C TYR A 65 -5.64 0.82 -2.70
N LEU A 66 -5.43 0.35 -3.93
CA LEU A 66 -5.27 -1.06 -4.28
C LEU A 66 -3.81 -1.42 -4.55
N ARG A 67 -3.29 -2.44 -3.86
CA ARG A 67 -2.03 -3.11 -4.22
C ARG A 67 -2.35 -4.33 -5.06
N VAL A 68 -1.65 -4.49 -6.19
CA VAL A 68 -1.90 -5.56 -7.15
C VAL A 68 -0.64 -6.37 -7.31
N SER A 69 -0.65 -7.61 -6.82
CA SER A 69 0.41 -8.58 -7.08
C SER A 69 0.23 -9.11 -8.49
N VAL A 70 1.12 -8.76 -9.41
CA VAL A 70 0.98 -9.15 -10.83
C VAL A 70 1.57 -10.53 -11.10
N THR A 71 2.32 -11.10 -10.17
CA THR A 71 2.94 -12.42 -10.28
C THR A 71 3.34 -12.92 -8.89
N ASP A 72 3.41 -14.24 -8.72
CA ASP A 72 3.96 -14.93 -7.55
C ASP A 72 5.47 -15.23 -7.68
N ARG A 73 6.06 -14.96 -8.84
CA ARG A 73 7.48 -15.23 -9.14
C ARG A 73 8.37 -14.09 -8.68
N CYS A 74 9.55 -14.43 -8.16
CA CYS A 74 10.58 -13.48 -7.77
C CYS A 74 11.95 -14.02 -8.18
N ASN A 75 12.85 -13.14 -8.59
CA ASN A 75 14.24 -13.46 -8.89
C ASN A 75 15.17 -13.43 -7.65
N LEU A 76 14.64 -13.07 -6.47
CA LEU A 76 15.35 -13.13 -5.18
C LEU A 76 14.66 -14.10 -4.20
N ARG A 77 15.31 -14.40 -3.08
CA ARG A 77 14.80 -15.28 -1.99
C ARG A 77 15.04 -14.64 -0.63
N CYS A 78 14.57 -13.41 -0.44
CA CYS A 78 14.85 -12.64 0.78
C CYS A 78 14.45 -13.41 2.05
N VAL A 79 15.33 -13.40 3.06
CA VAL A 79 15.19 -14.19 4.30
C VAL A 79 13.88 -13.92 5.05
N TYR A 80 13.41 -12.66 5.05
CA TYR A 80 12.17 -12.23 5.70
C TYR A 80 10.91 -12.43 4.83
N CYS A 81 11.06 -12.90 3.58
CA CYS A 81 9.99 -12.93 2.59
C CYS A 81 9.55 -14.36 2.23
N MET A 82 10.52 -15.27 2.03
CA MET A 82 10.26 -16.65 1.60
C MET A 82 11.40 -17.59 2.01
N PRO A 83 11.19 -18.93 2.04
CA PRO A 83 12.25 -19.88 2.40
C PRO A 83 13.37 -19.95 1.34
N PRO A 84 14.54 -20.54 1.66
CA PRO A 84 15.66 -20.65 0.73
C PRO A 84 15.32 -21.34 -0.58
N SER A 85 14.46 -22.37 -0.53
CA SER A 85 13.93 -23.09 -1.69
C SER A 85 12.97 -22.26 -2.54
N GLY A 86 12.53 -21.10 -2.06
CA GLY A 86 11.44 -20.33 -2.64
C GLY A 86 10.06 -20.91 -2.34
N VAL A 87 9.04 -20.25 -2.88
CA VAL A 87 7.66 -20.74 -2.82
C VAL A 87 7.31 -21.50 -4.10
N PRO A 88 6.55 -22.61 -4.03
CA PRO A 88 6.04 -23.27 -5.23
C PRO A 88 5.23 -22.30 -6.08
N TYR A 89 5.61 -22.16 -7.35
CA TYR A 89 4.90 -21.28 -8.25
C TYR A 89 3.58 -21.89 -8.67
N LYS A 90 2.56 -21.05 -8.74
CA LYS A 90 1.28 -21.41 -9.31
C LYS A 90 1.41 -21.61 -10.82
N PRO A 91 0.60 -22.51 -11.38
CA PRO A 91 0.42 -22.65 -12.83
C PRO A 91 0.12 -21.30 -13.50
N ARG A 92 0.46 -21.15 -14.78
CA ARG A 92 0.34 -19.85 -15.47
C ARG A 92 -1.12 -19.40 -15.60
N ASP A 93 -2.00 -20.34 -15.92
CA ASP A 93 -3.45 -20.19 -15.95
C ASP A 93 -4.04 -19.91 -14.56
N ALA A 94 -3.32 -20.25 -13.48
CA ALA A 94 -3.71 -19.89 -12.12
C ALA A 94 -3.52 -18.38 -11.81
N ILE A 95 -2.69 -17.66 -12.56
CA ILE A 95 -2.38 -16.23 -12.36
C ILE A 95 -3.26 -15.34 -13.25
N LEU A 96 -3.70 -14.20 -12.72
CA LEU A 96 -4.50 -13.24 -13.48
C LEU A 96 -3.76 -12.72 -14.72
N HIS A 97 -4.47 -12.74 -15.83
CA HIS A 97 -4.10 -12.14 -17.10
C HIS A 97 -4.14 -10.61 -17.02
N SER A 98 -3.43 -9.94 -17.94
CA SER A 98 -3.39 -8.47 -17.96
C SER A 98 -4.77 -7.87 -18.26
N GLU A 99 -5.57 -8.62 -19.00
CA GLU A 99 -6.96 -8.37 -19.35
C GLU A 99 -7.83 -8.26 -18.09
N GLU A 100 -7.73 -9.30 -17.25
CA GLU A 100 -8.44 -9.45 -15.98
C GLU A 100 -8.00 -8.42 -14.93
N ILE A 101 -6.68 -8.17 -14.81
CA ILE A 101 -6.15 -7.16 -13.88
C ILE A 101 -6.74 -5.78 -14.20
N ALA A 102 -6.78 -5.38 -15.47
CA ALA A 102 -7.32 -4.06 -15.78
C ALA A 102 -8.85 -4.01 -15.59
N ARG A 103 -9.61 -5.08 -15.84
CA ARG A 103 -11.05 -5.11 -15.51
C ARG A 103 -11.31 -4.89 -14.02
N MET A 104 -10.48 -5.50 -13.16
CA MET A 104 -10.56 -5.27 -11.72
C MET A 104 -10.24 -3.83 -11.34
N ILE A 105 -9.24 -3.23 -12.00
CA ILE A 105 -8.83 -1.84 -11.73
C ILE A 105 -9.87 -0.84 -12.27
N GLU A 106 -10.46 -1.09 -13.45
CA GLU A 106 -11.59 -0.32 -13.99
C GLU A 106 -12.78 -0.35 -13.02
N ALA A 107 -13.14 -1.53 -12.52
CA ALA A 107 -14.18 -1.69 -11.52
C ALA A 107 -13.86 -0.92 -10.23
N ALA A 108 -12.63 -1.04 -9.72
CA ALA A 108 -12.17 -0.34 -8.53
C ALA A 108 -12.17 1.19 -8.70
N ALA A 109 -11.71 1.69 -9.85
CA ALA A 109 -11.70 3.11 -10.19
C ALA A 109 -13.10 3.72 -10.15
N GLY A 110 -14.09 2.99 -10.70
CA GLY A 110 -15.50 3.39 -10.68
C GLY A 110 -16.13 3.49 -9.29
N ILE A 111 -15.46 2.99 -8.23
CA ILE A 111 -15.93 3.05 -6.83
C ILE A 111 -14.90 3.70 -5.89
N GLY A 112 -14.09 4.61 -6.45
CA GLY A 112 -13.29 5.54 -5.67
C GLY A 112 -11.85 5.11 -5.41
N PHE A 113 -11.36 4.00 -5.98
CA PHE A 113 -9.93 3.69 -5.93
C PHE A 113 -9.14 4.59 -6.89
N ARG A 114 -8.19 5.34 -6.35
CA ARG A 114 -7.39 6.31 -7.11
C ARG A 114 -5.92 5.94 -7.20
N THR A 115 -5.44 5.13 -6.24
CA THR A 115 -4.04 4.72 -6.17
C THR A 115 -3.88 3.23 -6.44
N ILE A 116 -3.10 2.89 -7.45
CA ILE A 116 -2.72 1.53 -7.79
C ILE A 116 -1.22 1.36 -7.56
N ARG A 117 -0.85 0.30 -6.85
CA ARG A 117 0.55 -0.11 -6.70
C ARG A 117 0.75 -1.52 -7.22
N LEU A 118 1.53 -1.65 -8.28
CA LEU A 118 1.99 -2.93 -8.79
C LEU A 118 3.09 -3.50 -7.89
N THR A 119 2.96 -4.78 -7.56
CA THR A 119 3.90 -5.57 -6.78
C THR A 119 3.98 -6.97 -7.39
N GLY A 120 4.60 -7.94 -6.72
CA GLY A 120 4.52 -9.35 -7.08
C GLY A 120 4.60 -10.23 -5.83
N GLY A 121 5.47 -11.23 -5.73
CA GLY A 121 6.65 -11.50 -6.54
C GLY A 121 7.57 -10.29 -6.73
N GLU A 122 8.37 -10.36 -7.78
CA GLU A 122 9.03 -9.21 -8.39
C GLU A 122 8.24 -8.81 -9.66
N PRO A 123 7.60 -7.63 -9.73
CA PRO A 123 6.80 -7.25 -10.89
C PRO A 123 7.59 -7.25 -12.21
N LEU A 124 8.89 -6.93 -12.18
CA LEU A 124 9.71 -6.86 -13.39
C LEU A 124 10.07 -8.23 -14.00
N VAL A 125 9.78 -9.35 -13.30
CA VAL A 125 9.88 -10.68 -13.92
C VAL A 125 8.63 -11.07 -14.69
N ARG A 126 7.53 -10.30 -14.59
CA ARG A 126 6.31 -10.55 -15.36
C ARG A 126 6.53 -10.14 -16.82
N LYS A 127 6.29 -11.09 -17.73
CA LYS A 127 6.30 -10.81 -19.17
C LYS A 127 5.30 -9.70 -19.51
N ASN A 128 5.72 -8.77 -20.37
CA ASN A 128 4.93 -7.64 -20.83
C ASN A 128 4.40 -6.72 -19.69
N ILE A 129 5.20 -6.50 -18.64
CA ILE A 129 4.86 -5.58 -17.55
C ILE A 129 4.64 -4.14 -18.05
N VAL A 130 5.43 -3.68 -19.03
CA VAL A 130 5.29 -2.35 -19.63
C VAL A 130 3.93 -2.18 -20.31
N GLY A 131 3.49 -3.19 -21.08
CA GLY A 131 2.17 -3.18 -21.70
C GLY A 131 1.03 -3.15 -20.69
N LEU A 132 1.17 -3.87 -19.56
CA LEU A 132 0.22 -3.78 -18.45
C LEU A 132 0.19 -2.35 -17.88
N VAL A 133 1.34 -1.76 -17.55
CA VAL A 133 1.42 -0.39 -17.03
C VAL A 133 0.72 0.60 -17.96
N ARG A 134 1.00 0.53 -19.27
CA ARG A 134 0.37 1.39 -20.28
C ARG A 134 -1.14 1.27 -20.29
N ARG A 135 -1.66 0.03 -20.21
CA ARG A 135 -3.10 -0.22 -20.15
C ARG A 135 -3.72 0.35 -18.87
N LEU A 136 -3.06 0.19 -17.72
CA LEU A 136 -3.58 0.68 -16.44
C LEU A 136 -3.53 2.20 -16.32
N ALA A 137 -2.49 2.84 -16.86
CA ALA A 137 -2.36 4.30 -16.87
C ALA A 137 -3.46 4.98 -17.71
N ALA A 138 -4.06 4.28 -18.68
CA ALA A 138 -5.16 4.78 -19.50
C ALA A 138 -6.54 4.68 -18.82
N ILE A 139 -6.65 4.03 -17.64
CA ILE A 139 -7.93 3.88 -16.94
C ILE A 139 -8.32 5.20 -16.28
N SER A 140 -9.47 5.74 -16.68
CA SER A 140 -10.03 6.94 -16.07
C SER A 140 -10.28 6.75 -14.56
N GLY A 141 -9.93 7.76 -13.77
CA GLY A 141 -10.07 7.75 -12.30
C GLY A 141 -8.81 7.32 -11.54
N ILE A 142 -7.86 6.65 -12.19
CA ILE A 142 -6.57 6.32 -11.57
C ILE A 142 -5.67 7.57 -11.56
N ALA A 143 -5.40 8.08 -10.36
CA ALA A 143 -4.56 9.25 -10.15
C ALA A 143 -3.07 8.89 -9.98
N GLU A 144 -2.79 7.78 -9.30
CA GLU A 144 -1.42 7.30 -9.07
C GLU A 144 -1.27 5.84 -9.50
N LEU A 145 -0.43 5.58 -10.49
CA LEU A 145 0.08 4.23 -10.81
C LEU A 145 1.55 4.15 -10.40
N THR A 146 1.84 3.25 -9.46
CA THR A 146 3.18 3.10 -8.85
C THR A 146 3.61 1.66 -8.81
N MET A 147 4.91 1.41 -8.57
CA MET A 147 5.44 0.05 -8.46
C MET A 147 6.29 -0.11 -7.20
N THR A 148 6.30 -1.31 -6.61
CA THR A 148 7.34 -1.74 -5.67
C THR A 148 8.16 -2.84 -6.32
N THR A 149 9.48 -2.68 -6.37
CA THR A 149 10.43 -3.62 -6.99
C THR A 149 11.67 -3.78 -6.11
N ASN A 150 12.37 -4.89 -6.23
CA ASN A 150 13.72 -5.07 -5.68
C ASN A 150 14.80 -4.30 -6.46
N GLY A 151 14.46 -3.70 -7.61
CA GLY A 151 15.35 -2.81 -8.37
C GLY A 151 16.38 -3.52 -9.26
N THR A 152 16.60 -4.81 -9.12
CA THR A 152 17.67 -5.54 -9.84
C THR A 152 17.51 -5.54 -11.36
N LEU A 153 16.28 -5.42 -11.86
CA LEU A 153 15.97 -5.35 -13.30
C LEU A 153 15.60 -3.93 -13.75
N LEU A 154 15.53 -2.97 -12.83
CA LEU A 154 14.88 -1.68 -13.08
C LEU A 154 15.63 -0.84 -14.13
N SER A 155 16.96 -0.99 -14.23
CA SER A 155 17.76 -0.27 -15.22
C SER A 155 17.30 -0.55 -16.66
N SER A 156 16.89 -1.77 -16.97
CA SER A 156 16.38 -2.16 -18.29
C SER A 156 14.96 -1.68 -18.57
N TYR A 157 14.20 -1.26 -17.56
CA TYR A 157 12.76 -0.96 -17.70
C TYR A 157 12.39 0.49 -17.37
N ALA A 158 13.27 1.28 -16.73
CA ALA A 158 12.91 2.57 -16.15
C ALA A 158 12.27 3.53 -17.16
N ASN A 159 12.89 3.73 -18.33
CA ASN A 159 12.37 4.61 -19.38
C ASN A 159 11.04 4.10 -19.92
N ASP A 160 10.98 2.82 -20.32
CA ASP A 160 9.76 2.21 -20.86
C ASP A 160 8.57 2.29 -19.88
N LEU A 161 8.83 2.16 -18.58
CA LEU A 161 7.82 2.28 -17.54
C LEU A 161 7.34 3.72 -17.37
N ALA A 162 8.25 4.69 -17.39
CA ALA A 162 7.92 6.11 -17.34
C ALA A 162 7.07 6.52 -18.56
N ASP A 163 7.49 6.12 -19.76
CA ASP A 163 6.77 6.36 -21.02
C ASP A 163 5.40 5.66 -21.05
N ALA A 164 5.28 4.51 -20.38
CA ALA A 164 4.00 3.82 -20.19
C ALA A 164 3.08 4.51 -19.16
N GLY A 165 3.53 5.55 -18.46
CA GLY A 165 2.73 6.32 -17.51
C GLY A 165 2.91 5.93 -16.05
N LEU A 166 3.90 5.10 -15.71
CA LEU A 166 4.27 4.84 -14.32
C LEU A 166 4.78 6.14 -13.69
N LYS A 167 4.26 6.51 -12.52
CA LYS A 167 4.63 7.78 -11.87
C LYS A 167 5.88 7.68 -11.01
N ARG A 168 6.01 6.61 -10.23
CA ARG A 168 7.12 6.44 -9.29
C ARG A 168 7.32 4.99 -8.86
N VAL A 169 8.51 4.74 -8.32
CA VAL A 169 8.93 3.44 -7.79
C VAL A 169 9.23 3.50 -6.30
N ASN A 170 8.91 2.40 -5.62
CA ASN A 170 9.45 2.08 -4.31
C ASN A 170 10.47 0.94 -4.49
N ILE A 171 11.71 1.16 -4.10
CA ILE A 171 12.80 0.20 -4.27
C ILE A 171 13.11 -0.43 -2.92
N SER A 172 13.03 -1.75 -2.82
CA SER A 172 13.45 -2.49 -1.63
C SER A 172 14.97 -2.69 -1.66
N LEU A 173 15.67 -2.09 -0.69
CA LEU A 173 17.11 -2.13 -0.55
C LEU A 173 17.46 -2.21 0.94
N ASP A 174 17.91 -3.38 1.40
CA ASP A 174 18.11 -3.64 2.83
C ASP A 174 19.55 -3.53 3.31
N SER A 175 20.52 -3.24 2.42
CA SER A 175 21.92 -3.01 2.79
C SER A 175 22.65 -2.30 1.65
N LEU A 176 23.54 -1.38 2.01
CA LEU A 176 24.53 -0.76 1.12
C LEU A 176 25.85 -1.55 1.10
N ARG A 177 25.95 -2.66 1.84
CA ARG A 177 27.09 -3.58 1.81
C ARG A 177 26.76 -4.81 0.97
N ALA A 178 27.59 -5.07 -0.05
CA ALA A 178 27.31 -6.10 -1.06
C ALA A 178 27.19 -7.52 -0.48
N ASP A 179 28.00 -7.86 0.53
CA ASP A 179 27.97 -9.15 1.23
C ASP A 179 26.67 -9.34 2.03
N ARG A 180 26.25 -8.32 2.80
CA ARG A 180 25.00 -8.34 3.56
C ARG A 180 23.78 -8.33 2.66
N PHE A 181 23.78 -7.53 1.60
CA PHE A 181 22.72 -7.52 0.60
C PHE A 181 22.56 -8.91 -0.03
N ARG A 182 23.67 -9.52 -0.48
CA ARG A 182 23.68 -10.89 -1.01
C ARG A 182 23.14 -11.90 0.00
N ARG A 183 23.44 -11.73 1.28
CA ARG A 183 22.98 -12.60 2.36
C ARG A 183 21.49 -12.46 2.65
N ILE A 184 20.97 -11.23 2.80
CA ILE A 184 19.53 -10.98 2.98
C ILE A 184 18.74 -11.55 1.82
N THR A 185 19.16 -11.25 0.59
CA THR A 185 18.40 -11.56 -0.63
C THR A 185 18.61 -12.98 -1.13
N ARG A 186 19.61 -13.68 -0.57
CA ARG A 186 20.16 -14.95 -1.05
C ARG A 186 20.51 -14.88 -2.55
N GLN A 187 21.65 -14.24 -2.84
CA GLN A 187 22.30 -14.08 -4.16
C GLN A 187 21.99 -12.80 -4.96
N GLY A 188 21.30 -11.82 -4.38
CA GLY A 188 21.11 -10.52 -5.05
C GLY A 188 22.42 -9.76 -5.30
N ASN A 189 22.40 -8.89 -6.31
CA ASN A 189 23.50 -8.02 -6.69
C ASN A 189 23.14 -6.55 -6.36
N LEU A 190 23.91 -5.94 -5.45
CA LEU A 190 23.69 -4.56 -5.02
C LEU A 190 23.90 -3.53 -6.15
N GLU A 191 24.93 -3.74 -6.97
CA GLU A 191 25.27 -2.85 -8.08
C GLU A 191 24.11 -2.76 -9.09
N SER A 192 23.45 -3.88 -9.40
CA SER A 192 22.27 -3.89 -10.26
C SER A 192 21.11 -3.06 -9.68
N VAL A 193 20.91 -3.07 -8.36
CA VAL A 193 19.90 -2.23 -7.71
C VAL A 193 20.28 -0.76 -7.79
N TRP A 194 21.55 -0.43 -7.55
CA TRP A 194 22.05 0.95 -7.62
C TRP A 194 21.90 1.54 -9.02
N GLN A 195 22.25 0.78 -10.06
CA GLN A 195 21.99 1.14 -11.46
C GLN A 195 20.50 1.33 -11.72
N GLY A 196 19.65 0.47 -11.15
CA GLY A 196 18.20 0.61 -11.21
C GLY A 196 17.68 1.91 -10.57
N ILE A 197 18.21 2.28 -9.40
CA ILE A 197 17.87 3.55 -8.71
C ILE A 197 18.22 4.75 -9.61
N LYS A 198 19.45 4.77 -10.15
CA LYS A 198 19.91 5.87 -11.01
C LYS A 198 19.13 5.95 -12.33
N ALA A 199 18.81 4.81 -12.93
CA ALA A 199 17.96 4.78 -14.13
C ALA A 199 16.54 5.29 -13.85
N ALA A 200 15.95 4.93 -12.71
CA ALA A 200 14.62 5.41 -12.33
C ALA A 200 14.58 6.91 -12.06
N GLU A 201 15.61 7.44 -11.39
CA GLU A 201 15.80 8.88 -11.20
C GLU A 201 15.92 9.61 -12.55
N ALA A 202 16.78 9.12 -13.45
CA ALA A 202 16.98 9.69 -14.78
C ALA A 202 15.72 9.63 -15.66
N ALA A 203 14.93 8.57 -15.54
CA ALA A 203 13.65 8.40 -16.24
C ALA A 203 12.52 9.27 -15.66
N GLY A 204 12.76 10.03 -14.58
CA GLY A 204 11.75 10.88 -13.96
C GLY A 204 10.71 10.14 -13.12
N LEU A 205 10.99 8.90 -12.70
CA LEU A 205 10.12 8.10 -11.82
C LEU A 205 10.17 8.60 -10.37
N THR A 206 9.72 9.83 -10.16
CA THR A 206 9.83 10.59 -8.91
C THR A 206 8.47 10.84 -8.27
N PRO A 207 8.39 11.00 -6.94
CA PRO A 207 9.46 10.83 -5.95
C PRO A 207 9.92 9.37 -5.78
N LEU A 208 11.23 9.14 -5.74
CA LEU A 208 11.84 7.81 -5.55
C LEU A 208 11.85 7.47 -4.06
N LYS A 209 11.32 6.30 -3.70
CA LYS A 209 11.26 5.86 -2.29
C LYS A 209 12.10 4.61 -2.07
N ILE A 210 13.08 4.66 -1.18
CA ILE A 210 13.90 3.51 -0.78
C ILE A 210 13.30 2.89 0.49
N ASN A 211 13.12 1.58 0.51
CA ASN A 211 12.62 0.84 1.66
C ASN A 211 13.70 -0.07 2.21
N MET A 212 14.01 0.11 3.48
CA MET A 212 14.91 -0.75 4.24
C MET A 212 14.13 -1.40 5.38
N VAL A 213 14.04 -2.73 5.38
CA VAL A 213 13.62 -3.48 6.56
C VAL A 213 14.80 -3.53 7.52
N VAL A 214 14.66 -2.89 8.68
CA VAL A 214 15.74 -2.79 9.66
C VAL A 214 15.69 -4.00 10.59
N ILE A 215 16.83 -4.70 10.67
CA ILE A 215 17.04 -5.91 11.44
C ILE A 215 18.17 -5.64 12.43
N ARG A 216 17.82 -5.62 13.72
CA ARG A 216 18.77 -5.44 14.82
C ARG A 216 19.88 -6.49 14.76
N ARG A 217 21.13 -6.06 15.01
CA ARG A 217 22.36 -6.87 14.94
C ARG A 217 22.66 -7.46 13.56
N PHE A 218 22.13 -6.88 12.49
CA PHE A 218 22.40 -7.34 11.13
C PHE A 218 22.70 -6.20 10.15
N ASN A 219 21.75 -5.30 9.93
CA ASN A 219 21.91 -4.14 9.05
C ASN A 219 21.58 -2.82 9.77
N ASP A 220 21.29 -2.86 11.07
CA ASP A 220 20.91 -1.68 11.84
C ASP A 220 22.05 -0.70 12.06
N ASP A 221 23.30 -1.10 11.86
CA ASP A 221 24.45 -0.20 11.79
C ASP A 221 24.45 0.67 10.52
N GLU A 222 23.71 0.29 9.47
CA GLU A 222 23.64 1.03 8.20
C GLU A 222 22.55 2.12 8.19
N VAL A 223 21.75 2.26 9.25
CA VAL A 223 20.65 3.26 9.28
C VAL A 223 21.18 4.70 9.06
N ILE A 224 22.36 5.01 9.57
CA ILE A 224 23.02 6.30 9.38
C ILE A 224 23.46 6.46 7.92
N ASP A 225 24.05 5.42 7.33
CA ASP A 225 24.50 5.45 5.94
C ASP A 225 23.33 5.63 4.96
N PHE A 226 22.22 4.95 5.20
CA PHE A 226 20.98 5.16 4.45
C PHE A 226 20.41 6.56 4.64
N ALA A 227 20.41 7.10 5.86
CA ALA A 227 19.93 8.46 6.11
C ALA A 227 20.78 9.53 5.39
N ARG A 228 22.11 9.32 5.30
CA ARG A 228 23.01 10.21 4.55
C ARG A 228 22.64 10.33 3.08
N LEU A 229 22.08 9.30 2.46
CA LEU A 229 21.59 9.38 1.07
C LEU A 229 20.58 10.51 0.85
N THR A 230 19.82 10.88 1.88
CA THR A 230 18.83 11.98 1.79
C THR A 230 19.46 13.37 1.76
N LEU A 231 20.73 13.50 2.15
CA LEU A 231 21.47 14.76 2.06
C LEU A 231 21.84 15.06 0.61
N ASP A 232 22.30 14.04 -0.11
CA ASP A 232 22.84 14.18 -1.47
C ASP A 232 21.78 14.00 -2.57
N HIS A 233 20.64 13.39 -2.23
CA HIS A 233 19.60 13.05 -3.19
C HIS A 233 18.19 13.42 -2.70
N PRO A 234 17.27 13.79 -3.61
CA PRO A 234 15.86 14.01 -3.29
C PRO A 234 15.10 12.69 -3.06
N TRP A 235 15.76 11.69 -2.46
CA TRP A 235 15.22 10.36 -2.24
C TRP A 235 14.54 10.27 -0.87
N HIS A 236 13.50 9.45 -0.79
CA HIS A 236 12.77 9.23 0.44
C HIS A 236 13.11 7.86 1.02
N VAL A 237 14.04 7.84 1.96
CA VAL A 237 14.51 6.63 2.63
C VAL A 237 13.55 6.28 3.75
N ARG A 238 13.05 5.06 3.76
CA ARG A 238 12.04 4.61 4.74
C ARG A 238 12.53 3.38 5.48
N PHE A 239 12.59 3.52 6.79
CA PHE A 239 12.90 2.44 7.71
C PHE A 239 11.61 1.72 8.12
N ILE A 240 11.61 0.40 7.96
CA ILE A 240 10.47 -0.46 8.24
C ILE A 240 10.85 -1.39 9.38
N GLU A 241 10.03 -1.39 10.44
CA GLU A 241 10.15 -2.39 11.49
C GLU A 241 9.90 -3.79 10.92
N VAL A 242 10.85 -4.70 11.16
CA VAL A 242 10.72 -6.10 10.76
C VAL A 242 9.49 -6.74 11.40
N MET A 243 8.70 -7.43 10.57
CA MET A 243 7.48 -8.14 10.99
C MET A 243 7.69 -9.65 10.98
N PRO A 244 7.13 -10.40 11.94
CA PRO A 244 7.13 -11.86 11.92
C PRO A 244 6.07 -12.38 10.94
N VAL A 245 6.43 -12.57 9.67
CA VAL A 245 5.53 -13.12 8.65
C VAL A 245 5.73 -14.63 8.50
N ALA A 246 4.65 -15.40 8.37
CA ALA A 246 4.71 -16.84 8.12
C ALA A 246 5.56 -17.19 6.87
N GLY A 247 6.29 -18.30 6.97
CA GLY A 247 7.16 -18.82 5.90
C GLY A 247 8.58 -18.25 5.88
N ALA A 248 8.90 -17.31 6.78
CA ALA A 248 10.20 -16.67 6.91
C ALA A 248 10.78 -16.85 8.34
N MET A 249 10.70 -18.06 8.90
CA MET A 249 11.19 -18.31 10.27
C MET A 249 12.68 -18.68 10.30
N ASP A 250 13.15 -19.44 9.31
CA ASP A 250 14.57 -19.79 9.17
C ASP A 250 15.28 -18.80 8.23
N TRP A 251 16.06 -17.91 8.84
CA TRP A 251 16.87 -16.91 8.12
C TRP A 251 18.27 -17.45 7.78
N GLY A 252 18.59 -18.67 8.19
CA GLY A 252 19.89 -19.29 8.05
C GLY A 252 20.84 -18.94 9.20
N PRO A 253 22.05 -19.54 9.19
CA PRO A 253 23.02 -19.38 10.27
C PRO A 253 23.46 -17.92 10.42
N ASN A 254 23.88 -17.57 11.63
CA ASN A 254 24.39 -16.25 12.02
C ASN A 254 23.39 -15.09 11.84
N MET A 255 22.09 -15.37 11.66
CA MET A 255 21.04 -14.36 11.63
C MET A 255 20.46 -14.20 13.04
N PRO A 256 20.02 -13.00 13.44
CA PRO A 256 19.44 -12.78 14.76
C PRO A 256 18.22 -13.67 15.00
N ASP A 257 18.00 -14.10 16.24
CA ASP A 257 16.79 -14.82 16.64
C ASP A 257 15.54 -13.95 16.49
N ILE A 258 14.37 -14.56 16.28
CA ILE A 258 13.13 -13.83 15.98
C ILE A 258 12.81 -12.75 17.02
N ASP A 259 13.03 -13.05 18.30
CA ASP A 259 12.78 -12.14 19.42
C ASP A 259 13.79 -10.97 19.51
N ASN A 260 14.92 -11.09 18.80
CA ASN A 260 16.02 -10.14 18.83
C ASN A 260 16.19 -9.35 17.53
N ARG A 261 15.23 -9.44 16.58
CA ARG A 261 15.30 -8.76 15.27
C ARG A 261 14.75 -7.34 15.28
N LEU A 262 13.77 -7.06 16.15
CA LEU A 262 13.06 -5.78 16.12
C LEU A 262 13.98 -4.63 16.59
N LEU A 263 14.15 -3.62 15.73
CA LEU A 263 14.61 -2.30 16.13
C LEU A 263 13.47 -1.31 15.89
N THR A 264 13.06 -0.61 16.93
CA THR A 264 11.89 0.29 16.85
C THR A 264 12.23 1.58 16.11
N ALA A 265 11.20 2.24 15.56
CA ALA A 265 11.37 3.56 14.96
C ALA A 265 12.00 4.59 15.92
N ALA A 266 11.64 4.54 17.20
CA ALA A 266 12.23 5.42 18.23
C ALA A 266 13.73 5.17 18.42
N GLU A 267 14.16 3.91 18.45
CA GLU A 267 15.59 3.58 18.53
C GLU A 267 16.34 4.04 17.27
N ILE A 268 15.73 3.92 16.09
CA ILE A 268 16.33 4.43 14.84
C ILE A 268 16.44 5.96 14.90
N GLN A 269 15.37 6.67 15.28
CA GLN A 269 15.39 8.13 15.44
C GLN A 269 16.51 8.59 16.38
N ASN A 270 16.68 7.92 17.53
CA ASN A 270 17.75 8.22 18.48
C ASN A 270 19.14 8.06 17.85
N ARG A 271 19.38 7.02 17.03
CA ARG A 271 20.66 6.86 16.32
C ARG A 271 20.90 7.97 15.30
N LEU A 272 19.84 8.43 14.64
CA LEU A 272 19.93 9.46 13.61
C LEU A 272 20.18 10.88 14.16
N GLN A 273 20.03 11.10 15.48
CA GLN A 273 20.39 12.36 16.12
C GLN A 273 21.86 12.73 15.92
N GLU A 274 22.74 11.76 15.65
CA GLU A 274 24.14 12.02 15.27
C GLU A 274 24.27 12.87 14.00
N LEU A 275 23.30 12.77 13.07
CA LEU A 275 23.29 13.53 11.82
C LEU A 275 22.63 14.92 11.95
N GLY A 276 22.03 15.22 13.10
CA GLY A 276 21.32 16.46 13.37
C GLY A 276 19.89 16.26 13.86
N GLU A 277 19.24 17.36 14.23
CA GLU A 277 17.86 17.36 14.69
C GLU A 277 16.90 16.97 13.56
N LEU A 278 16.15 15.89 13.75
CA LEU A 278 15.10 15.45 12.82
C LEU A 278 13.84 16.29 13.03
N LEU A 279 13.42 17.02 12.01
CA LEU A 279 12.20 17.84 12.05
C LEU A 279 11.05 17.11 11.34
N PRO A 280 9.81 17.13 11.87
CA PRO A 280 8.65 16.58 11.20
C PRO A 280 8.41 17.19 9.81
N GLU A 281 7.98 16.38 8.85
CA GLU A 281 7.66 16.78 7.49
C GLU A 281 6.41 16.00 7.01
N ASP A 282 5.55 16.63 6.20
CA ASP A 282 4.43 15.94 5.54
C ASP A 282 4.90 14.83 4.58
N GLY A 283 6.12 14.96 4.05
CA GLY A 283 6.77 13.99 3.18
C GLY A 283 6.32 14.06 1.71
N PRO A 284 6.80 13.12 0.88
CA PRO A 284 6.43 13.06 -0.54
C PRO A 284 4.97 12.68 -0.74
N SER A 285 4.39 13.16 -1.84
CA SER A 285 3.06 12.76 -2.30
C SER A 285 2.87 11.23 -2.33
N GLY A 286 1.62 10.84 -2.13
CA GLY A 286 1.15 9.47 -2.19
C GLY A 286 0.99 8.77 -0.85
N HIS A 287 -0.01 7.90 -0.80
CA HIS A 287 -0.50 7.28 0.43
C HIS A 287 0.46 6.22 1.02
N GLY A 288 0.54 6.17 2.35
CA GLY A 288 1.30 5.16 3.07
C GLY A 288 1.36 5.43 4.58
N PRO A 289 1.74 4.43 5.39
CA PRO A 289 1.75 4.57 6.85
C PRO A 289 3.02 5.24 7.40
N ALA A 290 3.85 5.84 6.54
CA ALA A 290 5.13 6.37 6.97
C ALA A 290 4.94 7.75 7.60
N HIS A 291 5.57 7.97 8.76
CA HIS A 291 5.74 9.30 9.32
C HIS A 291 7.07 9.86 8.83
N TYR A 292 7.05 11.01 8.17
CA TYR A 292 8.25 11.59 7.57
C TYR A 292 8.87 12.64 8.47
N MET A 293 10.18 12.70 8.41
CA MET A 293 11.04 13.68 9.05
C MET A 293 12.13 14.08 8.05
N ARG A 294 12.76 15.22 8.30
CA ARG A 294 13.85 15.75 7.47
C ARG A 294 15.05 16.09 8.34
N LEU A 295 16.25 15.73 7.87
CA LEU A 295 17.51 16.19 8.45
C LEU A 295 17.81 17.63 7.97
N PRO A 296 18.58 18.42 8.74
CA PRO A 296 18.99 19.75 8.29
C PRO A 296 19.69 19.67 6.93
N ASN A 297 19.31 20.56 6.00
CA ASN A 297 19.83 20.65 4.63
C ASN A 297 19.60 19.40 3.74
N ALA A 298 18.79 18.43 4.17
CA ALA A 298 18.48 17.27 3.34
C ALA A 298 17.59 17.62 2.16
N GLN A 299 17.97 17.14 0.96
CA GLN A 299 17.14 17.20 -0.24
C GLN A 299 15.94 16.24 -0.13
N GLY A 300 16.19 15.06 0.42
CA GLY A 300 15.21 14.00 0.63
C GLY A 300 14.56 14.02 2.02
N THR A 301 13.84 12.94 2.35
CA THR A 301 13.21 12.76 3.66
C THR A 301 13.46 11.37 4.22
N ILE A 302 13.41 11.24 5.54
CA ILE A 302 13.44 9.96 6.25
C ILE A 302 12.02 9.61 6.69
N GLY A 303 11.55 8.41 6.38
CA GLY A 303 10.24 7.92 6.81
C GLY A 303 10.35 6.74 7.76
N PHE A 304 9.46 6.69 8.75
CA PHE A 304 9.37 5.59 9.71
C PHE A 304 8.05 4.85 9.52
N ILE A 305 8.11 3.53 9.30
CA ILE A 305 6.96 2.65 9.20
C ILE A 305 6.92 1.74 10.43
N ASN A 306 6.09 2.14 11.40
CA ASN A 306 5.94 1.51 12.71
C ASN A 306 5.06 0.27 12.61
N ALA A 307 5.55 -0.78 11.95
CA ALA A 307 4.75 -1.97 11.68
C ALA A 307 4.40 -2.78 12.94
N MET A 308 5.22 -2.69 13.98
CA MET A 308 5.10 -3.46 15.22
C MET A 308 4.79 -2.56 16.43
N SER A 309 5.48 -1.43 16.56
CA SER A 309 5.42 -0.58 17.76
C SER A 309 4.20 0.33 17.83
N GLN A 310 3.67 0.78 16.68
CA GLN A 310 2.52 1.69 16.64
C GLN A 310 1.61 1.41 15.44
N HIS A 311 0.45 0.81 15.68
CA HIS A 311 -0.48 0.43 14.61
C HIS A 311 -1.12 1.65 13.92
N PHE A 312 -1.16 1.59 12.59
CA PHE A 312 -1.80 2.59 11.70
C PHE A 312 -3.12 2.09 11.09
N CYS A 313 -3.78 1.10 11.72
CA CYS A 313 -5.00 0.49 11.18
C CYS A 313 -6.16 1.48 11.05
N GLY A 314 -6.29 2.44 11.98
CA GLY A 314 -7.39 3.43 11.97
C GLY A 314 -7.44 4.30 10.71
N ALA A 315 -6.28 4.56 10.09
CA ALA A 315 -6.17 5.33 8.84
C ALA A 315 -5.91 4.44 7.61
N CYS A 316 -6.03 3.12 7.73
CA CYS A 316 -5.66 2.21 6.65
C CYS A 316 -6.70 2.18 5.52
N ASN A 317 -6.36 2.77 4.39
CA ASN A 317 -7.16 2.86 3.16
C ASN A 317 -6.88 1.75 2.12
N ARG A 318 -6.07 0.75 2.49
CA ARG A 318 -5.50 -0.23 1.54
C ARG A 318 -6.33 -1.50 1.38
N MET A 319 -6.40 -2.01 0.15
CA MET A 319 -6.79 -3.38 -0.20
C MET A 319 -5.72 -4.03 -1.09
N ARG A 320 -5.78 -5.35 -1.26
CA ARG A 320 -4.81 -6.14 -2.01
C ARG A 320 -5.51 -7.09 -2.97
N LEU A 321 -5.11 -7.09 -4.24
CA LEU A 321 -5.42 -8.13 -5.20
C LEU A 321 -4.20 -9.04 -5.33
N THR A 322 -4.35 -10.31 -4.96
CA THR A 322 -3.30 -11.32 -5.12
C THR A 322 -3.17 -11.74 -6.58
N ALA A 323 -2.02 -12.33 -6.94
CA ALA A 323 -1.75 -12.74 -8.32
C ALA A 323 -2.72 -13.83 -8.82
N ASP A 324 -3.32 -14.61 -7.93
CA ASP A 324 -4.32 -15.64 -8.22
C ASP A 324 -5.78 -15.14 -8.06
N GLY A 325 -5.98 -13.84 -7.89
CA GLY A 325 -7.30 -13.21 -7.99
C GLY A 325 -8.15 -13.16 -6.72
N TYR A 326 -7.52 -13.22 -5.54
CA TYR A 326 -8.21 -12.92 -4.28
C TYR A 326 -8.08 -11.44 -3.90
N LEU A 327 -9.21 -10.82 -3.58
CA LEU A 327 -9.24 -9.51 -2.94
C LEU A 327 -9.17 -9.66 -1.42
N ARG A 328 -8.05 -9.22 -0.84
CA ARG A 328 -7.79 -9.24 0.59
C ARG A 328 -7.87 -7.81 1.15
N PRO A 329 -8.67 -7.57 2.21
CA PRO A 329 -8.78 -6.25 2.80
C PRO A 329 -7.61 -5.86 3.70
N CYS A 330 -6.78 -6.83 4.10
CA CYS A 330 -5.67 -6.64 5.02
C CYS A 330 -4.49 -7.52 4.59
N LEU A 331 -3.26 -7.06 4.86
CA LEU A 331 -2.05 -7.85 4.64
C LEU A 331 -2.04 -9.12 5.49
N PHE A 332 -2.60 -9.04 6.71
CA PHE A 332 -2.48 -10.09 7.71
C PHE A 332 -3.70 -11.00 7.80
N SER A 333 -4.85 -10.59 7.25
CA SER A 333 -6.06 -11.42 7.23
C SER A 333 -5.97 -12.48 6.16
N ASP A 334 -6.30 -13.74 6.51
CA ASP A 334 -6.52 -14.90 5.64
C ASP A 334 -7.81 -14.81 4.83
N GLN A 335 -8.78 -14.01 5.30
CA GLN A 335 -10.03 -13.74 4.61
C GLN A 335 -9.80 -12.97 3.30
N GLY A 336 -10.55 -13.34 2.28
CA GLY A 336 -10.57 -12.65 1.00
C GLY A 336 -11.71 -13.12 0.12
N VAL A 337 -12.02 -12.33 -0.90
CA VAL A 337 -13.05 -12.64 -1.90
C VAL A 337 -12.37 -13.12 -3.18
N ASN A 338 -12.71 -14.35 -3.62
CA ASN A 338 -12.22 -14.88 -4.89
C ASN A 338 -12.93 -14.15 -6.04
N CYS A 339 -12.17 -13.39 -6.82
CA CYS A 339 -12.66 -12.67 -7.99
C CYS A 339 -12.35 -13.41 -9.30
N LYS A 340 -11.52 -14.44 -9.25
CA LYS A 340 -11.02 -15.12 -10.44
C LYS A 340 -12.10 -15.88 -11.18
N SER A 341 -12.95 -16.62 -10.46
CA SER A 341 -14.08 -17.32 -11.08
C SER A 341 -15.02 -16.33 -11.77
N ALA A 342 -15.38 -15.24 -11.09
CA ALA A 342 -16.22 -14.20 -11.66
C ALA A 342 -15.60 -13.57 -12.92
N LEU A 343 -14.29 -13.34 -12.94
CA LEU A 343 -13.57 -12.85 -14.12
C LEU A 343 -13.62 -13.85 -15.28
N ALA A 344 -13.41 -15.13 -15.00
CA ALA A 344 -13.48 -16.20 -16.00
C ALA A 344 -14.91 -16.37 -16.57
N ASP A 345 -15.93 -16.18 -15.73
CA ASP A 345 -17.34 -16.23 -16.10
C ASP A 345 -17.84 -14.95 -16.81
N GLY A 346 -16.95 -13.97 -17.02
CA GLY A 346 -17.27 -12.75 -17.76
C GLY A 346 -18.04 -11.68 -16.97
N ALA A 347 -17.99 -11.73 -15.63
CA ALA A 347 -18.72 -10.82 -14.74
C ALA A 347 -18.62 -9.35 -15.16
N SER A 348 -19.76 -8.68 -15.16
CA SER A 348 -19.89 -7.25 -15.45
C SER A 348 -19.11 -6.38 -14.46
N ILE A 349 -18.85 -5.12 -14.84
CA ILE A 349 -18.19 -4.15 -13.96
C ILE A 349 -18.95 -3.98 -12.64
N GLY A 350 -20.29 -3.97 -12.65
CA GLY A 350 -21.11 -3.85 -11.44
C GLY A 350 -20.98 -5.05 -10.48
N GLU A 351 -20.81 -6.26 -11.03
CA GLU A 351 -20.56 -7.46 -10.23
C GLU A 351 -19.16 -7.43 -9.60
N LEU A 352 -18.14 -7.05 -10.37
CA LEU A 352 -16.77 -6.87 -9.85
C LEU A 352 -16.73 -5.78 -8.76
N GLN A 353 -17.44 -4.68 -8.94
CA GLN A 353 -17.60 -3.65 -7.91
C GLN A 353 -18.25 -4.19 -6.64
N SER A 354 -19.24 -5.07 -6.77
CA SER A 354 -19.89 -5.71 -5.63
C SER A 354 -18.93 -6.61 -4.85
N LEU A 355 -18.07 -7.36 -5.54
CA LEU A 355 -17.01 -8.17 -4.91
C LEU A 355 -15.98 -7.30 -4.18
N ILE A 356 -15.58 -6.17 -4.77
CA ILE A 356 -14.66 -5.23 -4.12
C ILE A 356 -15.27 -4.66 -2.84
N ARG A 357 -16.55 -4.25 -2.87
CA ARG A 357 -17.26 -3.77 -1.68
C ARG A 357 -17.42 -4.86 -0.62
N GLN A 358 -17.70 -6.10 -1.02
CA GLN A 358 -17.76 -7.24 -0.11
C GLN A 358 -16.42 -7.45 0.61
N ALA A 359 -15.31 -7.46 -0.16
CA ALA A 359 -13.98 -7.58 0.42
C ALA A 359 -13.66 -6.39 1.34
N GLY A 360 -14.06 -5.16 1.00
CA GLY A 360 -13.90 -4.00 1.88
C GLY A 360 -14.63 -4.14 3.23
N ARG A 361 -15.85 -4.70 3.24
CA ARG A 361 -16.66 -4.87 4.47
C ARG A 361 -16.05 -5.84 5.48
N ILE A 362 -15.31 -6.85 5.02
CA ILE A 362 -14.63 -7.83 5.89
C ILE A 362 -13.26 -7.33 6.40
N LYS A 363 -12.91 -6.06 6.13
CA LYS A 363 -11.67 -5.46 6.65
C LYS A 363 -11.70 -5.39 8.17
N PRO A 364 -10.75 -6.01 8.89
CA PRO A 364 -10.74 -5.97 10.35
C PRO A 364 -10.45 -4.55 10.86
N GLN A 365 -11.02 -4.19 12.03
CA GLN A 365 -10.78 -2.89 12.66
C GLN A 365 -9.29 -2.66 12.91
N GLN A 366 -8.66 -3.64 13.55
CA GLN A 366 -7.24 -3.67 13.90
C GLN A 366 -6.76 -5.12 13.88
N ARG A 367 -5.47 -5.33 13.63
CA ARG A 367 -4.79 -6.60 13.89
C ARG A 367 -3.41 -6.32 14.44
N SER A 368 -3.09 -6.92 15.59
CA SER A 368 -1.76 -6.84 16.19
C SER A 368 -0.97 -8.09 15.83
N LEU A 369 0.18 -7.91 15.18
CA LEU A 369 1.10 -9.00 14.86
C LEU A 369 1.80 -9.60 16.08
N LEU A 370 1.80 -8.89 17.21
CA LEU A 370 2.34 -9.40 18.48
C LEU A 370 1.43 -10.47 19.08
N ASN A 371 0.11 -10.37 18.86
CA ASN A 371 -0.89 -11.24 19.49
C ASN A 371 -1.51 -12.26 18.51
N ASP A 372 -1.38 -12.03 17.20
CA ASP A 372 -1.98 -12.85 16.15
C ASP A 372 -1.01 -12.93 14.95
N PRO A 373 0.01 -13.81 15.01
CA PRO A 373 0.98 -13.99 13.94
C PRO A 373 0.28 -14.41 12.64
N VAL A 374 0.76 -13.89 11.52
CA VAL A 374 0.17 -14.19 10.20
C VAL A 374 0.31 -15.69 9.93
N ASN A 375 -0.80 -16.39 9.69
CA ASN A 375 -0.77 -17.79 9.29
C ASN A 375 -0.70 -17.94 7.76
N GLY A 376 0.20 -18.80 7.29
CA GLY A 376 0.05 -19.55 6.03
C GLY A 376 0.48 -18.90 4.70
N LEU A 377 0.84 -17.61 4.63
CA LEU A 377 1.19 -16.99 3.35
C LEU A 377 2.47 -16.15 3.41
N ALA A 378 3.41 -16.50 2.51
CA ALA A 378 4.65 -15.76 2.30
C ALA A 378 4.38 -14.34 1.77
N MET A 379 5.21 -13.36 2.16
CA MET A 379 5.09 -11.97 1.70
C MET A 379 5.08 -11.83 0.17
N SER A 380 5.76 -12.76 -0.51
CA SER A 380 5.83 -12.83 -1.97
C SER A 380 4.51 -13.17 -2.66
N THR A 381 3.50 -13.72 -1.98
CA THR A 381 2.22 -14.07 -2.62
C THR A 381 1.14 -13.01 -2.41
N ILE A 382 1.36 -12.08 -1.45
CA ILE A 382 0.37 -11.07 -1.02
C ILE A 382 0.79 -9.63 -1.33
N GLY A 383 1.94 -9.44 -1.99
CA GLY A 383 2.37 -8.15 -2.56
C GLY A 383 2.96 -7.16 -1.55
N GLY A 384 4.15 -7.45 -1.02
CA GLY A 384 4.91 -6.65 -0.04
C GLY A 384 4.77 -5.13 -0.09
#